data_AF-A0A3M9Z8K1-F1
#
_entry.id   AF-A0A3M9Z8K1-F1
#
_cell.length_a   1.000
_cell.length_b   1.000
_cell.length_c   1.000
_cell.angle_alpha   90.00
_cell.angle_beta   90.00
_cell.angle_gamma   90.00
#
_symmetry.space_group_name_H-M   'P 1'
#
loop_
_entity.id
_entity.type
_entity.pdbx_description
1 polymer ?
#
loop_
_entity_poly.entity_id
_entity_poly.type
_entity_poly.pdbx_seq_one_letter_code
_entity_poly.pdbx_strand_id
1 'polypeptide(L)' 'MTPGDTLKKYRLSGLLCEDVHWIRINSKVVLYNFPLMLDWLQNIHDPQAHQRAIEAYMTSLLSNQKKRQR' A
#
# COMPACT_ATOMS: atom_id res chain seq x y z
N MET A 1 8.53 -18.55 13.11
CA MET A 1 8.37 -17.19 12.56
C MET A 1 7.15 -17.23 11.66
N THR A 2 6.01 -16.70 12.10
CA THR A 2 4.78 -16.82 11.30
C THR A 2 4.68 -15.63 10.32
N PRO A 3 4.06 -15.78 9.14
CA PRO A 3 3.95 -14.70 8.15
C PRO A 3 3.33 -13.39 8.69
N GLY A 4 2.48 -13.48 9.72
CA GLY A 4 1.85 -12.32 10.36
C GLY A 4 2.83 -11.43 11.13
N ASP A 5 3.92 -11.99 11.66
CA ASP A 5 4.95 -11.25 12.39
C ASP A 5 5.74 -10.32 11.45
N THR A 6 5.92 -10.76 10.21
CA THR A 6 6.71 -10.05 9.18
C THR A 6 6.03 -8.76 8.72
N LEU A 7 4.73 -8.79 8.41
CA LEU A 7 3.98 -7.58 8.02
C LEU A 7 3.86 -6.59 9.17
N LYS A 8 3.65 -7.07 10.39
CA LYS A 8 3.67 -6.23 11.59
C LYS A 8 5.03 -5.54 11.75
N LYS A 9 6.13 -6.27 11.55
CA LYS A 9 7.48 -5.72 11.61
C LYS A 9 7.70 -4.64 10.55
N TYR A 10 7.31 -4.88 9.29
CA TYR A 10 7.49 -3.91 8.20
C TYR A 10 6.68 -2.63 8.39
N ARG A 11 5.46 -2.73 8.94
CA ARG A 11 4.70 -1.54 9.33
C ARG A 11 5.38 -0.75 10.44
N LEU A 12 5.80 -1.44 11.51
CA LEU A 12 6.43 -0.78 12.66
C LEU A 12 7.84 -0.24 12.35
N SER A 13 8.52 -0.77 11.33
CA SER A 13 9.82 -0.26 10.87
C SER A 13 9.71 0.90 9.87
N GLY A 14 8.50 1.31 9.48
CA GLY A 14 8.27 2.38 8.51
C GLY A 14 8.54 1.99 7.05
N LEU A 15 8.73 0.69 6.75
CA LEU A 15 8.89 0.21 5.38
C LEU A 15 7.58 0.25 4.59
N LEU A 16 6.45 0.16 5.32
CA LEU A 16 5.11 0.24 4.76
C LEU A 16 4.42 1.51 5.26
N CYS A 17 4.16 2.45 4.35
CA CYS A 17 3.43 3.68 4.63
C CYS A 17 1.97 3.43 5.03
N GLU A 18 1.54 4.06 6.13
CA GLU A 18 0.12 4.18 6.50
C GLU A 18 -0.64 4.97 5.42
N ASP A 19 -1.92 4.66 5.24
CA ASP A 19 -2.83 5.20 4.21
C ASP A 19 -2.50 4.83 2.74
N VAL A 20 -1.35 4.21 2.50
CA VAL A 20 -0.97 3.68 1.18
C VAL A 20 -1.01 2.15 1.19
N HIS A 21 -0.20 1.53 2.04
CA HIS A 21 -0.03 0.08 2.11
C HIS A 21 -1.00 -0.55 3.11
N TRP A 22 -1.35 0.18 4.15
CA TRP A 22 -2.22 -0.30 5.20
C TRP A 22 -2.97 0.84 5.86
N ILE A 23 -4.13 0.53 6.41
CA ILE A 23 -4.95 1.46 7.19
C ILE A 23 -5.32 0.83 8.52
N ARG A 24 -5.39 1.66 9.56
CA ARG A 24 -5.92 1.26 10.86
C ARG A 24 -7.41 1.51 10.90
N ILE A 25 -8.20 0.45 11.06
CA ILE A 25 -9.65 0.59 11.29
C ILE A 25 -9.94 0.80 12.77
N ASN A 26 -9.22 0.08 13.65
CA ASN A 26 -9.27 0.28 15.10
C ASN A 26 -7.99 -0.27 15.75
N SER A 27 -7.94 -0.34 17.09
CA SER A 27 -6.76 -0.82 17.82
C SER A 27 -6.38 -2.28 17.50
N LYS A 28 -7.34 -3.10 17.05
CA LYS A 28 -7.18 -4.53 16.77
C LYS A 28 -7.14 -4.88 15.28
N VAL A 29 -7.74 -4.04 14.43
CA VAL A 29 -7.96 -4.34 13.01
C VAL A 29 -7.13 -3.41 12.13
N VAL A 30 -6.30 -4.03 11.29
CA VAL A 30 -5.48 -3.39 10.28
C VAL A 30 -5.80 -4.05 8.94
N LEU A 31 -6.12 -3.24 7.94
CA LEU A 31 -6.32 -3.70 6.57
C LEU A 31 -5.12 -3.32 5.72
N TYR A 32 -4.85 -4.13 4.70
CA TYR A 32 -3.73 -3.93 3.79
C TYR A 32 -4.24 -3.76 2.36
N ASN A 33 -3.57 -2.89 1.61
CA ASN A 33 -3.78 -2.73 0.18
C ASN A 33 -3.02 -3.84 -0.56
N PHE A 34 -3.69 -4.96 -0.81
CA PHE A 34 -3.06 -6.15 -1.39
C PHE A 34 -2.29 -5.88 -2.70
N PRO A 35 -2.81 -5.13 -3.68
CA PRO A 35 -2.07 -4.75 -4.88
C PRO A 35 -0.72 -4.07 -4.61
N LEU A 36 -0.71 -3.03 -3.77
CA LEU A 36 0.51 -2.29 -3.45
C LEU A 36 1.47 -3.10 -2.59
N MET A 37 0.95 -3.94 -1.70
CA MET A 37 1.76 -4.88 -0.92
C MET A 37 2.51 -5.88 -1.81
N LEU A 38 1.84 -6.40 -2.86
CA LEU A 38 2.45 -7.33 -3.80
C LEU A 38 3.52 -6.63 -4.66
N ASP A 39 3.22 -5.43 -5.17
CA ASP A 39 4.20 -4.64 -5.93
C ASP A 39 5.42 -4.27 -5.08
N TRP A 40 5.19 -3.85 -3.84
CA TRP A 40 6.27 -3.54 -2.89
C TRP A 40 7.20 -4.74 -2.67
N LEU A 41 6.66 -5.95 -2.53
CA LEU A 41 7.47 -7.16 -2.38
C LEU A 41 8.31 -7.46 -3.62
N GLN A 42 7.78 -7.20 -4.82
CA GLN A 42 8.49 -7.40 -6.08
C GLN A 42 9.57 -6.34 -6.31
N ASN A 43 9.31 -5.11 -5.86
CA ASN A 43 10.18 -3.94 -6.06
C ASN A 43 10.89 -3.50 -4.78
N ILE A 44 11.10 -4.39 -3.81
CA ILE A 44 11.67 -4.02 -2.49
C ILE A 44 13.08 -3.41 -2.59
N HIS A 45 13.81 -3.73 -3.66
CA HIS A 45 15.13 -3.21 -3.96
C HIS A 45 15.12 -2.00 -4.92
N ASP A 46 13.95 -1.64 -5.45
CA ASP A 46 13.75 -0.48 -6.34
C ASP A 46 12.59 0.40 -5.82
N PRO A 47 12.88 1.28 -4.84
CA PRO A 47 11.86 2.16 -4.28
C PRO A 47 11.29 3.16 -5.31
N GLN A 48 12.03 3.48 -6.37
CA GLN A 48 11.53 4.39 -7.42
C GLN A 48 10.50 3.69 -8.32
N ALA A 49 10.73 2.42 -8.68
CA ALA A 49 9.73 1.62 -9.38
C ALA A 49 8.44 1.50 -8.55
N HIS A 50 8.59 1.22 -7.25
CA HIS A 50 7.46 1.12 -6.36
C HIS A 50 6.68 2.44 -6.20
N GLN A 51 7.37 3.58 -6.11
CA GLN A 51 6.74 4.90 -6.06
C GLN A 51 5.87 5.16 -7.31
N ARG A 52 6.35 4.78 -8.50
CA ARG A 52 5.56 4.89 -9.74
C ARG A 52 4.32 3.99 -9.70
N ALA A 53 4.41 2.80 -9.13
CA ALA A 53 3.27 1.91 -8.97
C ALA A 53 2.20 2.49 -8.02
N ILE A 54 2.63 3.15 -6.93
CA ILE A 54 1.71 3.89 -6.03
C ILE A 54 0.97 4.98 -6.80
N GLU A 55 1.68 5.81 -7.58
CA GLU A 55 1.08 6.89 -8.37
C GLU A 55 0.10 6.36 -9.42
N ALA A 56 0.48 5.30 -10.13
CA ALA A 56 -0.38 4.63 -11.09
C ALA A 56 -1.64 4.05 -10.42
N TYR A 57 -1.48 3.42 -9.26
CA TYR A 57 -2.61 2.91 -8.49
C TYR A 57 -3.56 4.04 -8.07
N MET A 58 -3.04 5.13 -7.49
CA MET A 58 -3.84 6.26 -7.04
C MET A 58 -4.56 6.99 -8.17
N THR A 59 -3.95 7.08 -9.35
CA THR A 59 -4.60 7.65 -10.55
C THR A 59 -5.66 6.71 -11.14
N SER A 60 -5.52 5.40 -10.97
CA SER A 60 -6.51 4.42 -11.42
C SER A 60 -7.81 4.43 -10.60
N LEU A 61 -7.76 4.90 -9.35
CA LEU A 61 -8.91 4.91 -8.45
C LEU A 61 -10.05 5.76 -9.00
N LEU A 62 -11.26 5.19 -9.02
CA LEU A 62 -12.48 5.88 -9.48
C LEU A 62 -12.75 7.19 -8.72
N SER A 63 -12.35 7.27 -7.44
CA SER A 63 -12.44 8.49 -6.64
C SER A 63 -11.59 9.65 -7.18
N ASN A 64 -10.50 9.33 -7.88
CA ASN A 64 -9.57 10.29 -8.47
C ASN A 64 -9.85 10.53 -9.96
N GLN A 65 -10.77 9.77 -10.56
CA GLN A 65 -11.19 10.03 -11.93
C GLN A 65 -12.08 11.29 -11.95
N LYS A 66 -11.63 12.32 -12.66
CA LYS A 66 -12.44 13.52 -12.91
C LYS A 66 -13.78 13.08 -13.49
N LYS A 67 -14.88 13.44 -12.82
CA LYS A 67 -16.22 13.21 -13.36
C LYS A 67 -16.27 13.81 -14.76
N ARG A 68 -16.38 12.96 -15.76
CA ARG A 68 -16.62 13.36 -17.14
C ARG A 68 -17.97 14.07 -17.16
N GLN A 69 -17.96 15.40 -17.11
CA GLN A 69 -19.17 16.20 -17.35
C GLN A 69 -19.67 15.82 -18.75
N ARG A 70 -20.89 15.31 -18.81
CA ARG A 70 -21.63 15.08 -20.06
C ARG A 70 -22.40 16.34 -20.39
#